data_AF-A0A842KP78-F1
#
_entry.id   AF-A0A842KP78-F1
#
_cell.length_a   1.000
_cell.length_b   1.000
_cell.length_c   1.000
_cell.angle_alpha   90.00
_cell.angle_beta   90.00
_cell.angle_gamma   90.00
#
_symmetry.space_group_name_H-M   'P 1'
#
loop_
_entity.id
_entity.type
_entity.pdbx_description
1 polymer ?
#
loop_
_entity_poly.entity_id
_entity_poly.type
_entity_poly.pdbx_seq_one_letter_code
_entity_poly.pdbx_strand_id
1 'polypeptide(L)'
;MKISKKVFEPFSSSSRARLEALKKLRQEGLYTYVFVGQIFPYLTDLEEIFREVSPFVNHLSFEDLNLNPCRKEVFEAIKKNFPELEDKYKNLSKEFWFEKEIKKLGEKYALLRGYRPRLTGGYLKSERSEDLAERSEARYPPDVIPTIS
;
A
#
# COMPACT_ATOMS: atom_id res chain seq x y z
N MET A 1 -7.69 4.51 10.93
CA MET A 1 -8.26 3.30 10.28
C MET A 1 -9.27 2.47 11.12
N LYS A 2 -10.28 3.06 11.81
CA LYS A 2 -11.19 2.30 12.73
C LYS A 2 -12.60 1.97 12.21
N ILE A 3 -13.17 2.76 11.29
CA ILE A 3 -14.56 2.58 10.81
C ILE A 3 -14.61 1.66 9.58
N SER A 4 -13.70 1.85 8.62
CA SER A 4 -13.65 1.11 7.35
C SER A 4 -13.57 -0.42 7.53
N LYS A 5 -12.67 -0.93 8.39
CA LYS A 5 -12.51 -2.39 8.59
C LYS A 5 -13.80 -3.08 9.10
N LYS A 6 -14.51 -2.47 10.05
CA LYS A 6 -15.73 -3.07 10.61
C LYS A 6 -16.86 -3.14 9.58
N VAL A 7 -16.86 -2.24 8.61
CA VAL A 7 -17.89 -2.12 7.58
C VAL A 7 -17.54 -2.97 6.35
N PHE A 8 -16.28 -2.99 5.93
CA PHE A 8 -15.86 -3.59 4.65
C PHE A 8 -15.07 -4.90 4.80
N GLU A 9 -14.46 -5.20 5.95
CA GLU A 9 -13.64 -6.41 6.16
C GLU A 9 -13.78 -7.04 7.58
N PRO A 10 -15.00 -7.42 8.00
CA PRO A 10 -15.27 -7.79 9.39
C PRO A 10 -14.53 -9.04 9.88
N PHE A 11 -14.17 -9.96 8.97
CA PHE A 11 -13.52 -11.23 9.30
C PHE A 11 -12.01 -11.24 8.99
N SER A 12 -11.45 -10.14 8.48
CA SER A 12 -10.01 -10.08 8.19
C SER A 12 -9.20 -9.98 9.48
N SER A 13 -7.95 -10.43 9.48
CA SER A 13 -7.01 -10.20 10.58
C SER A 13 -6.84 -8.71 10.87
N SER A 14 -6.54 -8.32 12.10
CA SER A 14 -6.31 -6.90 12.42
C SER A 14 -5.12 -6.36 11.65
N SER A 15 -5.14 -5.07 11.30
CA SER A 15 -4.03 -4.42 10.61
C SER A 15 -2.72 -4.54 11.40
N ARG A 16 -2.82 -4.48 12.74
CA ARG A 16 -1.70 -4.72 13.65
C ARG A 16 -1.15 -6.15 13.52
N ALA A 17 -2.01 -7.18 13.51
CA ALA A 17 -1.55 -8.56 13.35
C ALA A 17 -0.85 -8.78 12.00
N ARG A 18 -1.37 -8.17 10.91
CA ARG A 18 -0.73 -8.21 9.59
C ARG A 18 0.63 -7.51 9.58
N LEU A 19 0.72 -6.34 10.22
CA LEU A 19 1.98 -5.60 10.33
C LEU A 19 3.03 -6.37 11.16
N GLU A 20 2.63 -7.02 12.25
CA GLU A 20 3.55 -7.85 13.04
C GLU A 20 4.02 -9.09 12.26
N ALA A 21 3.14 -9.73 11.50
CA ALA A 21 3.55 -10.82 10.61
C ALA A 21 4.55 -10.35 9.55
N LEU A 22 4.28 -9.20 8.92
CA LEU A 22 5.15 -8.58 7.92
C LEU A 22 6.55 -8.28 8.48
N LYS A 23 6.63 -7.72 9.70
CA LYS A 23 7.90 -7.46 10.39
C LYS A 23 8.71 -8.74 10.60
N LYS A 24 8.07 -9.80 11.09
CA LYS A 24 8.74 -11.11 11.30
C LYS A 24 9.28 -11.67 10.00
N LEU A 25 8.46 -11.69 8.93
CA LEU A 25 8.90 -12.16 7.62
C LEU A 25 10.10 -11.37 7.10
N ARG A 26 10.09 -10.04 7.26
CA ARG A 26 11.20 -9.18 6.84
C ARG A 26 12.47 -9.44 7.66
N GLN A 27 12.34 -9.66 8.97
CA GLN A 27 13.46 -9.98 9.87
C GLN A 27 14.14 -11.30 9.48
N GLU A 28 13.36 -12.29 9.05
CA GLU A 28 13.87 -13.56 8.50
C GLU A 28 14.47 -13.43 7.08
N GLY A 29 14.61 -12.21 6.56
CA GLY A 29 15.19 -11.95 5.25
C GLY A 29 14.26 -12.25 4.06
N LEU A 30 12.99 -12.58 4.31
CA LEU A 30 12.04 -12.88 3.23
C LEU A 30 11.65 -11.62 2.45
N TYR A 31 11.40 -11.82 1.15
CA TYR A 31 10.85 -10.77 0.31
C TYR A 31 9.40 -10.52 0.70
N THR A 32 9.10 -9.28 1.07
CA THR A 32 7.81 -8.87 1.63
C THR A 32 7.11 -7.85 0.74
N TYR A 33 5.79 -7.93 0.71
CA TYR A 33 4.95 -7.12 -0.16
C TYR A 33 3.67 -6.72 0.56
N VAL A 34 3.22 -5.48 0.32
CA VAL A 34 1.94 -4.98 0.81
C VAL A 34 1.12 -4.43 -0.36
N PHE A 35 -0.12 -4.89 -0.45
CA PHE A 35 -1.14 -4.38 -1.36
C PHE A 35 -2.03 -3.36 -0.63
N VAL A 36 -2.18 -2.17 -1.19
CA VAL A 36 -2.98 -1.06 -0.68
C VAL A 36 -4.10 -0.79 -1.69
N GLY A 37 -5.26 -1.42 -1.49
CA GLY A 37 -6.37 -1.33 -2.42
C GLY A 37 -7.69 -1.84 -1.84
N GLN A 38 -8.85 -1.30 -2.21
CA GLN A 38 -9.03 -0.08 -3.02
C GLN A 38 -8.80 1.17 -2.16
N ILE A 39 -8.04 2.15 -2.68
CA ILE A 39 -7.79 3.42 -1.99
C ILE A 39 -9.07 4.26 -2.04
N PHE A 40 -9.65 4.53 -0.87
CA PHE A 40 -10.84 5.36 -0.74
C PHE A 40 -10.44 6.82 -0.56
N PRO A 41 -10.82 7.72 -1.50
CA PRO A 41 -10.67 9.16 -1.34
C PRO A 41 -11.01 9.69 0.05
N TYR A 42 -10.13 10.49 0.64
CA TYR A 42 -10.33 11.13 1.96
C TYR A 42 -10.44 10.17 3.18
N LEU A 43 -10.54 8.85 2.96
CA LEU A 43 -10.68 7.85 4.01
C LEU A 43 -9.42 7.00 4.19
N THR A 44 -8.64 6.81 3.14
CA THR A 44 -7.35 6.12 3.18
C THR A 44 -6.23 7.12 3.46
N ASP A 45 -5.52 6.93 4.58
CA ASP A 45 -4.35 7.72 4.94
C ASP A 45 -3.08 7.05 4.38
N LEU A 46 -2.66 7.50 3.20
CA LEU A 46 -1.47 6.96 2.54
C LEU A 46 -0.19 7.26 3.33
N GLU A 47 -0.06 8.43 3.93
CA GLU A 47 1.13 8.79 4.70
C GLU A 47 1.29 7.89 5.94
N GLU A 48 0.21 7.63 6.67
CA GLU A 48 0.20 6.67 7.78
C GLU A 48 0.61 5.27 7.31
N ILE A 49 0.09 4.80 6.17
CA ILE A 49 0.47 3.50 5.61
C ILE A 49 1.97 3.48 5.31
N PHE A 50 2.49 4.44 4.54
CA PHE A 50 3.92 4.54 4.23
C PHE A 50 4.77 4.59 5.50
N ARG A 51 4.35 5.35 6.51
CA ARG A 51 5.05 5.44 7.80
C ARG A 51 5.18 4.09 8.50
N GLU A 52 4.10 3.31 8.53
CA GLU A 52 4.06 2.03 9.23
C GLU A 52 4.74 0.90 8.48
N VAL A 53 4.56 0.84 7.15
CA VAL A 53 4.96 -0.35 6.37
C VAL A 53 6.29 -0.19 5.65
N SER A 54 6.69 1.02 5.25
CA SER A 54 7.91 1.22 4.44
C SER A 54 9.20 0.62 5.03
N PRO A 55 9.39 0.54 6.37
CA PRO A 55 10.59 -0.11 6.94
C PRO A 55 10.60 -1.64 6.77
N PHE A 56 9.45 -2.25 6.47
CA PHE A 56 9.25 -3.70 6.57
C PHE A 56 8.77 -4.34 5.26
N VAL A 57 8.80 -3.60 4.14
CA VAL A 57 8.32 -4.08 2.84
C VAL A 57 9.39 -3.94 1.78
N ASN A 58 9.46 -4.89 0.87
CA ASN A 58 10.25 -4.74 -0.33
C ASN A 58 9.49 -4.03 -1.46
N HIS A 59 8.16 -4.14 -1.44
CA HIS A 59 7.29 -3.68 -2.51
C HIS A 59 5.92 -3.27 -1.97
N LEU A 60 5.44 -2.12 -2.42
CA LEU A 60 4.07 -1.63 -2.26
C LEU A 60 3.36 -1.60 -3.60
N SER A 61 2.16 -2.16 -3.67
CA SER A 61 1.27 -1.96 -4.82
C SER A 61 0.00 -1.25 -4.40
N PHE A 62 -0.51 -0.41 -5.28
CA PHE A 62 -1.65 0.46 -5.03
C PHE A 62 -2.75 0.21 -6.06
N GLU A 63 -3.99 0.19 -5.59
CA GLU A 63 -5.18 0.10 -6.43
C GLU A 63 -6.17 1.22 -6.06
N ASP A 64 -6.54 2.01 -7.05
CA ASP A 64 -7.54 3.06 -6.93
C ASP A 64 -8.96 2.49 -6.83
N LEU A 65 -9.85 3.18 -6.12
CA LEU A 65 -11.26 2.83 -6.07
C LEU A 65 -11.93 2.92 -7.45
N ASN A 66 -12.31 1.79 -8.03
CA ASN A 66 -13.11 1.76 -9.25
C ASN A 66 -14.60 1.90 -8.90
N LEU A 67 -15.17 3.08 -9.14
CA LEU A 67 -16.59 3.34 -8.88
C LEU A 67 -17.54 2.69 -9.90
N ASN A 68 -17.09 2.28 -11.09
CA ASN A 68 -17.99 1.79 -12.14
C ASN A 68 -18.89 0.62 -11.69
N PRO A 69 -18.37 -0.45 -11.05
CA PRO A 69 -19.20 -1.58 -10.63
C PRO A 69 -19.99 -1.35 -9.33
N CYS A 70 -19.62 -0.34 -8.51
CA CYS A 70 -20.10 -0.23 -7.12
C CYS A 70 -20.48 1.20 -6.70
N ARG A 71 -20.77 2.08 -7.67
CA ARG A 71 -21.01 3.51 -7.40
C ARG A 71 -22.13 3.71 -6.38
N LYS A 72 -23.24 2.99 -6.54
CA LYS A 72 -24.42 3.17 -5.69
C LYS A 72 -24.10 2.77 -4.26
N GLU A 73 -23.50 1.60 -4.07
CA GLU A 73 -23.14 1.02 -2.78
C GLU A 73 -22.13 1.91 -2.04
N VAL A 74 -21.11 2.40 -2.76
CA VAL A 74 -20.11 3.32 -2.19
C VAL A 74 -20.80 4.61 -1.75
N PHE A 75 -21.63 5.22 -2.60
CA PHE A 75 -22.27 6.49 -2.26
C PHE A 75 -23.27 6.35 -1.10
N GLU A 76 -24.04 5.26 -1.05
CA GLU A 76 -24.92 4.95 0.07
C GLU A 76 -24.12 4.74 1.37
N ALA A 77 -22.98 4.04 1.30
CA ALA A 77 -22.10 3.85 2.44
C ALA A 77 -21.48 5.17 2.91
N ILE A 78 -21.03 6.04 2.00
CA ILE A 78 -20.51 7.37 2.34
C ILE A 78 -21.61 8.22 2.97
N LYS A 79 -22.78 8.34 2.36
CA LYS A 79 -23.90 9.11 2.91
C LYS A 79 -24.31 8.64 4.30
N LYS A 80 -24.34 7.33 4.53
CA LYS A 80 -24.75 6.74 5.80
C LYS A 80 -23.71 6.91 6.91
N ASN A 81 -22.43 6.75 6.59
CA ASN A 81 -21.37 6.64 7.61
C ASN A 81 -20.43 7.86 7.68
N PHE A 82 -20.37 8.67 6.62
CA PHE A 82 -19.49 9.83 6.44
C PHE A 82 -20.23 10.95 5.68
N PRO A 83 -21.37 11.45 6.18
CA PRO A 83 -22.19 12.45 5.48
C PRO A 83 -21.40 13.72 5.13
N GLU A 84 -20.38 14.08 5.90
CA GLU A 84 -19.47 15.20 5.63
C GLU A 84 -18.62 15.04 4.36
N LEU A 85 -18.52 13.81 3.83
CA LEU A 85 -17.79 13.51 2.60
C LEU A 85 -18.71 13.36 1.38
N GLU A 86 -20.04 13.41 1.55
CA GLU A 86 -20.99 13.16 0.47
C GLU A 86 -20.74 14.08 -0.74
N ASP A 87 -20.60 15.38 -0.51
CA ASP A 87 -20.36 16.34 -1.58
C ASP A 87 -18.98 16.19 -2.21
N LYS A 88 -17.97 15.80 -1.43
CA LYS A 88 -16.63 15.51 -1.96
C LYS A 88 -16.66 14.29 -2.88
N TYR A 89 -17.40 13.25 -2.51
CA TYR A 89 -17.56 12.04 -3.32
C TYR A 89 -18.39 12.28 -4.59
N LYS A 90 -19.45 13.09 -4.52
CA LYS A 90 -20.24 13.50 -5.71
C LYS A 90 -19.39 14.21 -6.76
N ASN A 91 -18.44 15.03 -6.31
CA ASN A 91 -17.56 15.83 -7.16
C ASN A 91 -16.19 15.15 -7.42
N LEU A 92 -16.04 13.85 -7.15
CA LEU A 92 -14.82 13.11 -7.50
C LEU A 92 -14.60 13.11 -9.02
N SER A 93 -13.48 13.69 -9.44
CA SER A 93 -13.05 13.68 -10.83
C SER A 93 -12.07 12.54 -11.11
N LYS A 94 -11.85 12.22 -12.39
CA LYS A 94 -10.84 11.21 -12.79
C LYS A 94 -9.41 11.67 -12.54
N GLU A 95 -9.18 12.94 -12.24
CA GLU A 95 -7.88 13.51 -11.92
C GLU A 95 -7.53 13.37 -10.43
N PHE A 96 -8.48 12.92 -9.61
CA PHE A 96 -8.33 12.79 -8.16
C PHE A 96 -7.42 11.63 -7.71
N TRP A 97 -6.92 10.81 -8.63
CA TRP A 97 -6.15 9.61 -8.27
C TRP A 97 -4.77 9.90 -7.69
N PHE A 98 -4.29 8.94 -6.89
CA PHE A 98 -3.22 9.15 -5.93
C PHE A 98 -1.80 9.00 -6.50
N GLU A 99 -1.62 8.85 -7.81
CA GLU A 99 -0.31 8.53 -8.42
C GLU A 99 0.79 9.52 -7.99
N LYS A 100 0.51 10.82 -8.06
CA LYS A 100 1.46 11.88 -7.68
C LYS A 100 1.80 11.83 -6.19
N GLU A 101 0.79 11.58 -5.35
CA GLU A 101 0.95 11.48 -3.90
C GLU A 101 1.78 10.25 -3.52
N ILE A 102 1.48 9.09 -4.12
CA ILE A 102 2.21 7.84 -3.93
C ILE A 102 3.69 8.00 -4.30
N LYS A 103 3.98 8.64 -5.45
CA LYS A 103 5.36 8.93 -5.87
C LYS A 103 6.09 9.82 -4.85
N LYS A 104 5.46 10.91 -4.43
CA LYS A 104 6.00 11.84 -3.43
C LYS A 104 6.27 11.16 -2.09
N LEU A 105 5.35 10.34 -1.61
CA LEU A 105 5.52 9.57 -0.36
C LEU A 105 6.63 8.52 -0.51
N GLY A 106 6.69 7.85 -1.67
CA GLY A 106 7.78 6.96 -2.02
C GLY A 106 9.17 7.59 -1.86
N GLU A 107 9.35 8.76 -2.46
CA GLU A 107 10.59 9.54 -2.36
C GLU A 107 10.89 9.98 -0.92
N LYS A 108 9.88 10.54 -0.23
CA LYS A 108 10.00 10.97 1.18
C LYS A 108 10.50 9.84 2.08
N TYR A 109 9.88 8.67 2.00
CA TYR A 109 10.22 7.55 2.88
C TYR A 109 11.47 6.80 2.43
N ALA A 110 11.84 6.85 1.14
CA ALA A 110 13.15 6.40 0.69
C ALA A 110 14.28 7.21 1.33
N LEU A 111 14.19 8.54 1.29
CA LEU A 111 15.18 9.44 1.88
C LEU A 111 15.30 9.25 3.40
N LEU A 112 14.17 9.13 4.09
CA LEU A 112 14.16 8.97 5.56
C LEU A 112 14.75 7.63 6.04
N ARG A 113 14.77 6.60 5.19
CA ARG A 113 15.09 5.23 5.61
C ARG A 113 16.33 4.64 4.92
N GLY A 114 16.87 5.31 3.91
CA GLY A 114 17.96 4.77 3.08
C GLY A 114 17.52 3.55 2.25
N TYR A 115 16.21 3.30 2.15
CA TYR A 115 15.64 2.15 1.47
C TYR A 115 14.36 2.57 0.74
N ARG A 116 14.33 2.39 -0.58
CA ARG A 116 13.16 2.67 -1.43
C ARG A 116 12.43 1.35 -1.72
N PRO A 117 11.22 1.12 -1.17
CA PRO A 117 10.39 0.02 -1.62
C PRO A 117 9.98 0.24 -3.08
N ARG A 118 9.92 -0.85 -3.86
CA ARG A 118 9.35 -0.82 -5.21
C ARG A 118 7.89 -0.35 -5.11
N LEU A 119 7.45 0.50 -6.04
CA LEU A 119 6.06 0.93 -6.12
C LEU A 119 5.42 0.43 -7.43
N THR A 120 4.22 -0.14 -7.34
CA THR A 120 3.42 -0.51 -8.52
C THR A 120 1.96 -0.09 -8.36
N GLY A 121 1.22 -0.04 -9.47
CA GLY A 121 -0.20 0.29 -9.50
C GLY A 121 -0.65 0.50 -10.93
N GLY A 122 -1.96 0.58 -11.18
CA GLY A 122 -2.53 0.66 -12.54
C GLY A 122 -1.92 1.76 -13.43
N TYR A 123 -1.43 2.84 -12.81
CA TYR A 123 -0.82 4.00 -13.46
C TYR A 123 0.71 4.09 -13.30
N LEU A 124 1.30 3.32 -12.38
CA LEU A 124 2.76 3.27 -12.16
C LEU A 124 3.41 2.27 -13.13
N LYS A 125 3.35 2.56 -14.44
CA LYS A 125 3.80 1.63 -15.50
C LYS A 125 5.31 1.64 -15.76
N SER A 126 6.08 2.59 -15.25
CA SER A 126 7.43 2.88 -15.76
C SER A 126 8.61 2.21 -15.06
N GLU A 127 8.47 1.57 -13.90
CA GLU A 127 9.64 1.02 -13.17
C GLU A 127 9.80 -0.50 -13.36
N ARG A 128 9.36 -1.10 -14.47
CA ARG A 128 9.37 -2.58 -14.64
C ARG A 128 10.69 -3.18 -15.13
N SER A 129 11.57 -2.45 -15.82
CA SER A 129 12.69 -3.05 -16.57
C SER A 129 14.08 -2.88 -15.97
N GLU A 130 14.39 -1.77 -15.29
CA GLU A 130 15.78 -1.48 -14.88
C GLU A 130 16.14 -2.08 -13.51
N ASP A 131 15.22 -2.00 -12.55
CA ASP A 131 15.35 -2.57 -11.19
C ASP A 131 15.54 -4.10 -11.13
N LEU A 132 15.12 -4.84 -12.16
CA LEU A 132 15.25 -6.31 -12.19
C LEU A 132 16.66 -6.76 -12.56
N ALA A 133 17.39 -5.97 -13.35
CA ALA A 133 18.75 -6.26 -13.77
C ALA A 133 19.76 -5.97 -12.65
N GLU A 134 19.59 -4.88 -11.91
CA GLU A 134 20.49 -4.48 -10.82
C GLU A 134 20.36 -5.38 -9.58
N ARG A 135 19.22 -6.08 -9.43
CA ARG A 135 18.92 -6.97 -8.28
C ARG A 135 19.15 -8.46 -8.51
N SER A 136 19.53 -8.89 -9.71
CA SER A 136 20.12 -10.24 -9.85
C SER A 136 21.53 -10.28 -9.26
N GLU A 137 22.24 -9.15 -9.24
CA GLU A 137 23.59 -9.05 -8.68
C GLU A 137 23.60 -8.78 -7.16
N ALA A 138 22.56 -8.15 -6.61
CA ALA A 138 22.50 -7.79 -5.19
C ALA A 138 21.89 -8.87 -4.26
N ARG A 139 21.70 -10.12 -4.72
CA ARG A 139 21.14 -11.20 -3.88
C ARG A 139 22.22 -12.21 -3.47
N TYR A 140 22.50 -12.17 -2.16
CA TYR A 140 23.34 -13.05 -1.33
C TYR A 140 24.86 -12.75 -1.36
N PRO A 141 25.50 -12.41 -0.21
CA PRO A 141 26.86 -12.88 -0.01
C PRO A 141 26.81 -14.42 -0.05
N PRO A 142 27.71 -15.11 -0.79
CA PRO A 142 27.61 -16.54 -1.03
C PRO A 142 27.67 -17.45 0.22
N ASP A 143 27.85 -16.92 1.43
CA ASP A 143 28.36 -17.71 2.56
C ASP A 143 27.53 -17.69 3.86
N VAL A 144 26.20 -17.73 3.79
CA VAL A 144 25.40 -18.02 5.01
C VAL A 144 24.27 -19.00 4.71
N ILE A 145 24.64 -20.27 4.53
CA ILE A 145 23.75 -21.39 4.84
C ILE A 145 24.01 -21.71 6.32
N PRO A 146 23.09 -21.45 7.26
CA PRO A 146 23.22 -22.05 8.58
C PRO A 146 22.99 -23.55 8.39
N THR A 147 24.08 -24.33 8.46
CA THR A 147 24.00 -25.77 8.66
C THR A 147 23.25 -26.00 9.96
N ILE A 148 22.04 -26.54 9.86
CA ILE A 148 21.30 -27.02 11.02
C ILE A 148 22.04 -28.29 11.48
N SER A 149 22.73 -28.17 12.61
CA SER A 149 23.16 -29.33 13.43
C SER A 149 22.07 -29.61 14.47
#